data_AF-A0A1T3MCD8-F1
#
_entry.id   AF-A0A1T3MCD8-F1
#
_cell.length_a   1.000
_cell.length_b   1.000
_cell.length_c   1.000
_cell.angle_alpha   90.00
_cell.angle_beta   90.00
_cell.angle_gamma   90.00
#
_symmetry.space_group_name_H-M   'P 1'
#
loop_
_entity.id
_entity.type
_entity.pdbx_description
1 polymer ?
#
loop_
_entity_poly.entity_id
_entity_poly.type
_entity_poly.pdbx_seq_one_letter_code
_entity_poly.pdbx_strand_id
1 'polypeptide(L)' 'MKKNNNDSEHNFLIGMTKRDIIETLGEGFNYYPDDVWIYEVKKTWWGKKTVLLVCFNKEHIVEETHTKSYFFELKV' A
#
# COMPACT_ATOMS: atom_id res chain seq x y z
N MET A 1 3.66 -5.51 -23.05
CA MET A 1 3.50 -6.26 -21.77
C MET A 1 2.29 -5.69 -21.05
N LYS A 2 1.36 -6.55 -20.60
CA LYS A 2 0.05 -6.13 -20.07
C LYS A 2 0.23 -5.36 -18.75
N LYS A 3 -0.22 -4.10 -18.71
CA LYS A 3 -0.33 -3.29 -17.48
C LYS A 3 -1.44 -3.95 -16.64
N ASN A 4 -1.09 -4.50 -15.48
CA ASN A 4 -2.06 -5.16 -14.61
C ASN A 4 -2.92 -4.06 -13.97
N ASN A 5 -4.22 -4.05 -14.25
CA ASN A 5 -5.20 -3.04 -13.84
C ASN A 5 -5.53 -3.06 -12.32
N ASN A 6 -4.59 -3.38 -11.44
CA ASN A 6 -4.83 -3.42 -9.99
C ASN A 6 -4.60 -2.07 -9.29
N ASP A 7 -3.96 -1.11 -9.97
CA ASP A 7 -3.76 0.23 -9.42
C ASP A 7 -5.10 0.94 -9.16
N SER A 8 -6.14 0.61 -9.96
CA SER A 8 -7.44 1.29 -9.86
C SER A 8 -8.26 0.98 -8.62
N GLU A 9 -8.04 -0.17 -7.97
CA GLU A 9 -8.87 -0.59 -6.82
C GLU A 9 -8.65 0.31 -5.60
N HIS A 10 -7.46 0.90 -5.46
CA HIS A 10 -7.08 1.71 -4.29
C HIS A 10 -6.86 3.19 -4.63
N ASN A 11 -7.17 3.61 -5.87
CA ASN A 11 -7.08 5.01 -6.29
C ASN A 11 -7.97 5.96 -5.47
N PHE A 12 -8.99 5.45 -4.78
CA PHE A 12 -9.81 6.26 -3.88
C PHE A 12 -9.03 6.78 -2.66
N LEU A 13 -7.86 6.21 -2.36
CA LEU A 13 -6.96 6.66 -1.30
C LEU A 13 -6.12 7.89 -1.71
N ILE A 14 -6.02 8.20 -3.00
CA ILE A 14 -5.22 9.32 -3.49
C ILE A 14 -5.78 10.63 -2.94
N GLY A 15 -4.92 11.48 -2.38
CA GLY A 15 -5.30 12.73 -1.73
C GLY A 15 -5.68 12.60 -0.25
N MET A 16 -5.77 11.38 0.30
CA MET A 16 -5.96 11.16 1.73
C MET A 16 -4.70 11.48 2.53
N THR A 17 -4.87 11.92 3.78
CA THR A 17 -3.75 12.12 4.71
C THR A 17 -3.36 10.80 5.38
N LYS A 18 -2.15 10.74 5.98
CA LYS A 18 -1.74 9.61 6.85
C LYS A 18 -2.78 9.26 7.92
N ARG A 19 -3.47 10.26 8.48
CA ARG A 19 -4.54 10.04 9.46
C ARG A 19 -5.75 9.34 8.84
N ASP A 20 -6.21 9.82 7.68
CA ASP A 20 -7.34 9.21 6.97
C ASP A 20 -7.02 7.76 6.58
N ILE A 21 -5.76 7.48 6.21
CA ILE A 21 -5.29 6.12 5.91
C ILE A 21 -5.34 5.23 7.16
N ILE A 22 -4.93 5.72 8.33
CA ILE A 22 -5.07 4.98 9.60
C ILE A 22 -6.54 4.70 9.91
N GLU A 23 -7.42 5.69 9.73
CA GLU A 23 -8.86 5.53 9.99
C GLU A 23 -9.51 4.54 8.99
N THR A 24 -9.02 4.47 7.76
CA THR A 24 -9.55 3.62 6.68
C THR A 24 -9.01 2.19 6.70
N LEU A 25 -7.69 2.02 6.92
CA LEU A 25 -6.97 0.74 6.78
C LEU A 25 -6.44 0.20 8.11
N GLY A 26 -6.47 1.00 9.17
CA GLY A 26 -5.81 0.72 10.45
C GLY A 26 -4.35 1.19 10.49
N GLU A 27 -3.75 1.14 11.69
CA GLU A 27 -2.37 1.58 11.91
C GLU A 27 -1.33 0.72 11.17
N GLY A 28 -1.57 -0.59 11.09
CA GLY A 28 -0.58 -1.55 10.58
C GLY A 28 0.71 -1.55 11.40
N PHE A 29 1.82 -1.93 10.77
CA PHE A 29 3.16 -1.86 11.37
C PHE A 29 4.00 -0.79 10.68
N ASN A 30 3.40 0.37 10.43
CA ASN A 30 4.03 1.47 9.71
C ASN A 30 4.65 2.49 10.69
N TYR A 31 5.85 2.99 10.35
CA TYR A 31 6.44 4.10 11.08
C TYR A 31 5.90 5.42 10.54
N TYR A 32 5.30 6.24 11.42
CA TYR A 32 4.56 7.42 10.97
C TYR A 32 5.38 8.39 10.11
N PRO A 33 6.67 8.66 10.37
CA PRO A 33 7.49 9.53 9.53
C PRO A 33 7.82 8.99 8.14
N ASP A 34 7.69 7.69 7.86
CA ASP A 34 8.08 7.12 6.57
C ASP A 34 7.13 7.52 5.44
N ASP A 35 7.68 7.72 4.24
CA ASP A 35 6.91 8.15 3.05
C ASP A 35 6.26 6.98 2.30
N VAL A 36 6.52 5.73 2.71
CA VAL A 36 5.89 4.54 2.12
C VAL A 36 5.37 3.67 3.24
N TRP A 37 4.06 3.41 3.22
CA TRP A 37 3.43 2.43 4.10
C TRP A 37 3.04 1.18 3.35
N ILE A 38 3.08 0.05 4.05
CA ILE A 38 2.88 -1.28 3.47
C ILE A 38 1.79 -2.01 4.25
N TYR A 39 0.74 -2.42 3.54
CA TYR A 39 -0.39 -3.16 4.09
C TYR A 39 -0.49 -4.53 3.42
N GLU A 40 -0.51 -5.62 4.19
CA GLU A 40 -0.80 -6.95 3.66
C GLU A 40 -2.29 -7.08 3.36
N VAL A 41 -2.67 -7.13 2.09
CA VAL A 41 -4.08 -7.21 1.65
C VAL A 41 -4.52 -8.64 1.36
N LYS A 42 -3.57 -9.54 1.10
CA LYS A 42 -3.88 -10.96 0.84
C LYS A 42 -2.68 -11.85 1.16
N LYS A 43 -2.97 -13.03 1.70
CA LYS A 43 -2.03 -14.13 1.85
C LYS A 43 -2.66 -15.43 1.37
N THR A 44 -1.97 -16.16 0.50
CA THR A 44 -2.41 -17.49 0.07
C THR A 44 -1.83 -18.57 0.97
N TRP A 45 -2.46 -19.74 1.00
CA TRP A 45 -1.98 -20.91 1.72
C TRP A 45 -0.56 -21.33 1.33
N TRP A 46 -0.19 -21.16 0.06
CA TRP A 46 1.15 -21.43 -0.46
C TRP A 46 2.18 -20.34 -0.11
N GLY A 47 1.83 -19.40 0.75
CA GLY A 47 2.75 -18.37 1.25
C GLY A 47 2.92 -17.16 0.33
N LYS A 48 2.17 -17.06 -0.78
CA LYS A 48 2.18 -15.85 -1.61
C LYS A 48 1.52 -14.72 -0.83
N LYS A 49 2.23 -13.61 -0.67
CA LYS A 49 1.69 -12.38 -0.08
C LYS A 49 1.41 -11.37 -1.17
N THR A 50 0.36 -10.59 -0.99
CA THR A 50 0.06 -9.39 -1.75
C THR A 50 -0.03 -8.23 -0.79
N VAL A 51 0.69 -7.16 -1.08
CA VAL A 51 0.71 -5.93 -0.29
C VAL A 51 0.26 -4.75 -1.14
N LEU A 52 -0.41 -3.81 -0.48
CA LEU A 52 -0.64 -2.46 -0.94
C LEU A 52 0.47 -1.57 -0.40
N LEU A 53 1.15 -0.85 -1.29
CA LEU A 53 2.06 0.22 -0.96
C LEU A 53 1.31 1.53 -1.10
N VAL A 54 1.36 2.35 -0.07
CA VAL A 54 0.77 3.69 -0.04
C VAL A 54 1.92 4.69 0.04
N CYS A 55 2.12 5.47 -1.01
CA CYS A 55 3.22 6.43 -1.12
C CYS A 55 2.70 7.83 -0.80
N PHE A 56 3.37 8.49 0.14
CA PHE A 56 3.04 9.83 0.61
C PHE A 56 4.04 10.85 0.08
N ASN A 57 3.55 12.03 -0.23
CA ASN A 57 4.41 13.18 -0.46
C ASN A 57 4.91 13.79 0.86
N LYS A 58 5.71 14.86 0.76
CA LYS A 58 6.27 15.59 1.91
C LYS A 58 5.22 16.23 2.84
N GLU A 59 3.99 16.39 2.37
CA GLU A 59 2.86 16.92 3.13
C GLU A 59 2.03 15.80 3.79
N HIS A 60 2.52 14.55 3.74
CA HIS A 60 1.85 13.36 4.27
C HIS A 60 0.51 13.05 3.60
N ILE A 61 0.38 13.40 2.32
CA ILE A 61 -0.78 13.13 1.47
C ILE A 61 -0.41 12.01 0.49
N VAL A 62 -1.32 11.05 0.29
CA VAL A 62 -1.13 9.95 -0.66
C VAL A 62 -1.08 10.49 -2.09
N GLU A 63 0.04 10.26 -2.77
CA GLU A 63 0.22 10.62 -4.18
C GLU A 63 0.07 9.42 -5.11
N GLU A 64 0.39 8.22 -4.63
CA GLU A 64 0.37 7.00 -5.42
C GLU A 64 0.06 5.77 -4.56
N THR A 65 -0.53 4.75 -5.19
CA THR A 65 -0.71 3.43 -4.59
C THR A 65 -0.27 2.35 -5.56
N HIS A 66 0.41 1.31 -5.04
CA HIS A 66 0.89 0.19 -5.84
C HIS A 66 0.51 -1.14 -5.18
N THR A 67 0.17 -2.16 -5.97
CA THR A 67 0.00 -3.52 -5.45
C THR A 67 1.14 -4.43 -5.89
N LYS A 68 1.87 -5.01 -4.93
CA LYS A 68 2.94 -5.98 -5.22
C LYS A 68 2.60 -7.34 -4.63
N SER A 69 2.87 -8.40 -5.38
CA SER A 69 2.76 -9.78 -4.87
C SER A 69 4.11 -10.47 -4.93
N TYR A 70 4.46 -11.18 -3.85
CA TYR A 70 5.76 -11.81 -3.70
C TYR A 70 5.67 -13.10 -2.89
N PHE A 71 6.71 -13.92 -3.01
CA PHE A 71 7.01 -15.01 -2.10
C PHE A 71 8.29 -14.66 -1.36
N PHE A 72 8.33 -14.94 -0.06
CA PHE A 72 9.50 -14.73 0.83
C PHE A 72 9.90 -13.25 1.06
N GLU A 73 10.35 -12.54 0.03
CA GLU A 73 10.91 -11.19 0.14
C GLU A 73 10.16 -10.17 -0.74
N LEU A 74 9.85 -9.01 -0.16
CA LEU A 74 9.29 -7.88 -0.88
C LEU A 74 10.42 -6.94 -1.32
N LYS A 75 10.55 -6.74 -2.63
CA LYS A 75 11.41 -5.69 -3.19
C LYS A 75 10.59 -4.42 -3.36
N VAL A 76 10.75 -3.50 -2.42
CA VAL A 76 10.09 -2.19 -2.39
C VAL A 76 10.79 -1.26 -3.35
#